data_AF-A0A963W682-F1
#
_entry.id   AF-A0A963W682-F1
#
_cell.length_a   1.000
_cell.length_b   1.000
_cell.length_c   1.000
_cell.angle_alpha   90.00
_cell.angle_beta   90.00
_cell.angle_gamma   90.00
#
_symmetry.space_group_name_H-M   'P 1'
#
loop_
_entity.id
_entity.type
_entity.pdbx_description
1 polymer ?
#
loop_
_entity_poly.entity_id
_entity_poly.type
_entity_poly.pdbx_seq_one_letter_code
_entity_poly.pdbx_strand_id
1 'polypeptide(L)'
;MTSSVEALTSLLATARGNRPQSMANREAEDVLNITLAVLVELAVANDRIDRLERMVADLRGEPVEELRDLRYEGEIAQQRQEATDALLTRALRIMIDPRAQS
;
A
#
# COMPACT_ATOMS: atom_id res chain seq x y z
N MET A 1 -30.95 -22.80 -11.53
CA MET A 1 -29.75 -22.46 -12.33
C MET A 1 -29.86 -21.00 -12.66
N THR A 2 -29.05 -20.14 -12.05
CA THR A 2 -29.06 -18.70 -12.34
C THR A 2 -28.59 -18.49 -13.78
N SER A 3 -29.40 -17.79 -14.57
CA SER A 3 -29.08 -17.54 -15.97
C SER A 3 -27.87 -16.61 -16.08
N SER A 4 -27.09 -16.71 -17.15
CA SER A 4 -25.96 -15.82 -17.41
C SER A 4 -26.38 -14.34 -17.40
N VAL A 5 -27.64 -14.05 -17.75
CA VAL A 5 -28.24 -12.71 -17.69
C VAL A 5 -28.43 -12.24 -16.24
N GLU A 6 -28.90 -13.11 -15.34
CA GLU A 6 -29.01 -12.78 -13.91
C GLU A 6 -27.65 -12.53 -13.26
N ALA A 7 -26.63 -13.32 -13.62
CA ALA A 7 -25.27 -13.11 -13.14
C ALA A 7 -24.69 -11.77 -13.61
N LEU A 8 -24.89 -11.41 -14.89
CA LEU A 8 -24.46 -10.13 -15.45
C LEU A 8 -25.20 -8.94 -14.86
N THR A 9 -26.51 -9.09 -14.62
CA THR A 9 -27.34 -8.06 -14.01
C THR A 9 -26.96 -7.83 -12.56
N SER A 10 -26.68 -8.90 -11.81
CA SER A 10 -26.15 -8.82 -10.45
C SER A 10 -24.79 -8.11 -10.40
N LEU A 11 -23.89 -8.42 -11.33
CA LEU A 11 -22.58 -7.76 -11.44
C LEU A 11 -22.74 -6.25 -11.72
N LEU A 12 -23.62 -5.89 -12.66
CA LEU A 12 -23.89 -4.48 -13.00
C LEU A 12 -24.55 -3.71 -11.86
N ALA A 13 -25.41 -4.36 -11.07
CA ALA A 13 -25.99 -3.77 -9.86
C ALA A 13 -24.94 -3.51 -8.78
N THR A 14 -23.94 -4.40 -8.63
CA THR A 14 -22.81 -4.18 -7.70
C THR A 14 -21.82 -3.11 -8.17
N ALA A 15 -21.77 -2.80 -9.47
CA ALA A 15 -20.86 -1.80 -10.04
C ALA A 15 -21.34 -0.35 -9.88
N ARG A 16 -22.61 -0.11 -9.51
CA ARG A 16 -23.22 1.23 -9.41
C ARG A 16 -23.83 1.56 -8.04
N GLY A 17 -23.63 0.72 -7.02
CA GLY A 17 -24.21 0.91 -5.69
C GLY A 17 -23.40 0.22 -4.60
N ASN A 18 -23.77 0.50 -3.34
CA ASN A 18 -23.13 -0.02 -2.12
C ASN A 18 -22.88 -1.53 -2.28
N ARG A 19 -21.61 -1.94 -2.36
CA ARG A 19 -21.24 -3.32 -2.63
C ARG A 19 -21.86 -4.21 -1.53
N PRO A 20 -22.64 -5.24 -1.87
CA PRO A 20 -23.23 -6.12 -0.86
C PRO A 20 -22.11 -6.80 -0.07
N GLN A 21 -22.30 -6.87 1.24
CA GLN A 21 -21.33 -7.47 2.16
C GLN A 21 -21.12 -8.94 1.80
N SER A 22 -19.86 -9.33 1.76
CA SER A 22 -19.42 -10.68 1.45
C SER A 22 -19.23 -11.51 2.71
N MET A 23 -19.08 -10.88 3.88
CA MET A 23 -18.82 -11.54 5.16
C MET A 23 -19.92 -11.25 6.19
N ALA A 24 -20.06 -12.15 7.16
CA ALA A 24 -21.00 -11.99 8.28
C ALA A 24 -20.58 -10.89 9.28
N ASN A 25 -19.29 -10.55 9.32
CA ASN A 25 -18.75 -9.51 10.18
C ASN A 25 -18.27 -8.35 9.30
N ARG A 26 -18.91 -7.19 9.46
CA ARG A 26 -18.66 -5.99 8.65
C ARG A 26 -17.28 -5.41 8.91
N GLU A 27 -16.89 -5.33 10.17
CA GLU A 27 -15.61 -4.77 10.59
C GLU A 27 -14.44 -5.58 10.01
N ALA A 28 -14.57 -6.90 9.98
CA ALA A 28 -13.59 -7.78 9.35
C ALA A 28 -13.50 -7.56 7.83
N GLU A 29 -14.64 -7.41 7.15
CA GLU A 29 -14.69 -7.12 5.72
C GLU A 29 -14.07 -5.75 5.39
N ASP A 30 -14.35 -4.72 6.20
CA ASP A 30 -13.77 -3.39 6.04
C ASP A 30 -12.24 -3.40 6.20
N VAL A 31 -11.72 -4.10 7.23
CA VAL A 31 -10.27 -4.27 7.43
C VAL A 31 -9.61 -5.00 6.26
N LEU A 32 -10.24 -6.07 5.75
CA LEU A 32 -9.71 -6.81 4.61
C LEU A 32 -9.75 -6.00 3.32
N ASN A 33 -10.80 -5.21 3.09
CA ASN A 33 -10.89 -4.31 1.95
C ASN A 33 -9.81 -3.24 1.99
N ILE A 34 -9.56 -2.62 3.15
CA ILE A 34 -8.48 -1.65 3.34
C ILE A 34 -7.13 -2.31 3.11
N THR A 35 -6.93 -3.51 3.68
CA THR A 35 -5.68 -4.27 3.53
C THR A 35 -5.42 -4.61 2.06
N LEU A 36 -6.45 -5.04 1.33
CA LEU A 36 -6.35 -5.33 -0.11
C LEU A 36 -5.98 -4.06 -0.91
N ALA A 37 -6.63 -2.93 -0.61
CA ALA A 37 -6.31 -1.67 -1.27
C ALA A 37 -4.84 -1.26 -1.02
N VAL A 38 -4.37 -1.35 0.23
CA VAL A 38 -2.97 -1.04 0.58
C VAL A 38 -1.99 -2.01 -0.09
N LEU A 39 -2.32 -3.31 -0.17
CA LEU A 39 -1.48 -4.30 -0.84
C LEU A 39 -1.34 -4.01 -2.34
N VAL A 40 -2.41 -3.60 -3.01
CA VAL A 40 -2.38 -3.23 -4.44
C VAL A 40 -1.50 -2.00 -4.65
N GLU A 41 -1.67 -0.96 -3.84
CA GLU A 41 -0.84 0.25 -3.92
C GLU A 41 0.64 -0.06 -3.64
N LEU A 42 0.94 -0.91 -2.65
CA LEU A 42 2.29 -1.37 -2.36
C LEU A 42 2.90 -2.14 -3.53
N ALA A 43 2.15 -3.02 -4.18
CA ALA A 43 2.61 -3.76 -5.35
C ALA A 43 2.95 -2.82 -6.52
N VAL A 44 2.11 -1.81 -6.78
CA VAL A 44 2.37 -0.79 -7.81
C VAL A 44 3.58 0.08 -7.46
N ALA A 45 3.73 0.45 -6.19
CA ALA A 45 4.89 1.21 -5.72
C ALA A 45 6.20 0.43 -5.90
N ASN A 46 6.21 -0.85 -5.52
CA ASN A 46 7.37 -1.73 -5.70
C ASN A 46 7.75 -1.91 -7.19
N ASP A 47 6.77 -2.06 -8.08
CA ASP A 47 7.01 -2.13 -9.53
C ASP A 47 7.63 -0.83 -10.08
N ARG A 48 7.16 0.33 -9.60
CA ARG A 48 7.76 1.62 -9.97
C ARG A 48 9.18 1.75 -9.44
N ILE A 49 9.45 1.28 -8.22
CA ILE A 49 10.80 1.26 -7.64
C ILE A 49 11.73 0.37 -8.47
N ASP A 50 11.32 -0.86 -8.83
CA ASP A 50 12.12 -1.76 -9.68
C ASP A 50 12.46 -1.10 -11.03
N ARG A 51 11.49 -0.42 -11.66
CA ARG A 51 11.74 0.33 -12.89
C ARG A 51 12.77 1.45 -12.69
N LEU A 52 12.67 2.22 -11.61
CA LEU A 52 13.63 3.27 -11.30
C LEU A 52 15.02 2.71 -11.02
N GLU A 53 15.13 1.61 -10.26
CA GLU A 53 16.40 0.92 -10.00
C GLU A 53 17.08 0.51 -11.31
N ARG A 54 16.33 -0.10 -12.24
CA ARG A 54 16.86 -0.50 -13.55
C ARG A 54 17.32 0.69 -14.39
N MET A 55 16.57 1.79 -14.39
CA MET A 55 16.96 3.01 -15.10
C MET A 55 18.24 3.62 -14.52
N VAL A 56 18.38 3.65 -13.19
CA VAL A 56 19.58 4.14 -12.52
C VAL A 56 20.78 3.22 -12.80
N ALA A 57 20.57 1.91 -12.78
CA ALA A 57 21.61 0.92 -13.09
C ALA A 57 22.15 1.12 -14.52
N ASP A 58 21.25 1.27 -15.50
CA ASP A 58 21.60 1.56 -16.90
C ASP A 58 22.39 2.87 -17.02
N LEU A 59 21.95 3.94 -16.36
CA LEU A 59 22.65 5.23 -16.36
C LEU A 59 24.05 5.17 -15.71
N ARG A 60 24.24 4.32 -14.70
CA ARG A 60 25.52 4.13 -14.02
C ARG A 60 26.43 3.11 -14.70
N GLY A 61 25.89 2.28 -15.59
CA GLY A 61 26.62 1.16 -16.19
C GLY A 61 26.93 0.05 -15.18
N GLU A 62 26.14 -0.07 -14.13
CA GLU A 62 26.29 -1.04 -13.04
C GLU A 62 25.13 -2.06 -13.08
N PRO A 63 25.32 -3.30 -12.58
CA PRO A 63 24.21 -4.24 -12.42
C PRO A 63 23.20 -3.74 -11.38
N VAL A 64 21.91 -4.05 -11.56
CA VAL A 64 20.84 -3.58 -10.67
C VAL A 64 20.97 -4.11 -9.24
N GLU A 65 21.60 -5.28 -9.09
CA GLU A 65 21.90 -5.92 -7.80
C GLU A 65 22.78 -5.04 -6.92
N GLU A 66 23.75 -4.32 -7.48
CA GLU A 66 24.62 -3.41 -6.73
C GLU A 66 23.85 -2.23 -6.11
N LEU A 67 22.78 -1.76 -6.75
CA LEU A 67 21.90 -0.74 -6.19
C LEU A 67 21.07 -1.27 -5.03
N ARG A 68 20.64 -2.53 -5.08
CA ARG A 68 19.80 -3.17 -4.05
C ARG A 68 20.58 -3.50 -2.80
N ASP A 69 21.84 -3.88 -2.96
CA ASP A 69 22.73 -4.19 -1.86
C ASP A 69 23.38 -2.93 -1.26
N LEU A 70 23.15 -1.76 -1.85
CA LEU A 70 23.65 -0.48 -1.37
C LEU A 70 23.25 -0.25 0.09
N ARG A 71 24.25 -0.14 0.95
CA ARG A 71 24.09 0.32 2.33
C ARG A 71 24.38 1.81 2.39
N TYR A 72 23.44 2.57 2.92
CA TYR A 72 23.70 3.96 3.27
C TYR A 72 24.55 3.99 4.54
N GLU A 73 25.62 4.76 4.52
CA GLU A 73 26.49 5.01 5.67
C GLU A 73 26.58 6.53 5.93
N GLY A 74 27.04 6.90 7.13
CA GLY A 74 27.25 8.29 7.51
C GLY A 74 26.00 9.16 7.45
N GLU A 75 26.14 10.38 6.93
CA GLU A 75 25.08 11.41 6.94
C GLU A 75 23.82 10.98 6.20
N ILE A 76 23.94 10.22 5.10
CA ILE A 76 22.79 9.78 4.31
C ILE A 76 21.93 8.77 5.09
N ALA A 77 22.58 7.87 5.82
CA ALA A 77 21.88 6.92 6.69
C ALA A 77 21.12 7.66 7.80
N GLN A 78 21.75 8.66 8.40
CA GLN A 78 21.14 9.49 9.43
C GLN A 78 19.91 10.25 8.90
N GLN A 79 20.01 10.91 7.76
CA GLN A 79 18.87 11.61 7.14
C GLN A 79 17.69 10.67 6.86
N ARG A 80 17.97 9.44 6.41
CA ARG A 80 16.94 8.42 6.19
C ARG A 80 16.28 7.98 7.49
N GLN A 81 17.06 7.82 8.56
CA GLN A 81 16.54 7.47 9.87
C GLN A 81 15.63 8.59 10.41
N GLU A 82 16.08 9.84 10.35
CA GLU A 82 15.30 11.00 10.79
C GLU A 82 13.98 11.14 10.02
N ALA A 83 14.01 10.93 8.69
CA ALA A 83 12.80 10.93 7.87
C ALA A 83 11.83 9.80 8.27
N THR A 84 12.35 8.63 8.61
CA THR A 84 11.57 7.47 9.07
C THR A 84 10.93 7.77 10.43
N ASP A 85 11.69 8.31 11.37
CA ASP A 85 11.21 8.66 12.71
C ASP A 85 10.13 9.75 12.64
N ALA A 86 10.30 10.74 11.76
CA ALA A 86 9.30 11.77 11.52
C ALA A 86 7.99 11.18 10.94
N LEU A 87 8.09 10.21 10.03
CA LEU A 87 6.92 9.50 9.50
C LEU A 87 6.21 8.70 10.59
N LEU A 88 6.96 7.90 11.36
CA LEU A 88 6.41 7.09 12.45
C LEU A 88 5.75 7.96 13.50
N THR A 89 6.37 9.08 13.87
CA THR A 89 5.79 10.03 14.83
C THR A 89 4.44 10.57 14.33
N ARG A 90 4.34 10.94 13.05
CA ARG A 90 3.07 11.40 12.46
C ARG A 90 2.00 10.30 12.45
N ALA A 91 2.39 9.06 12.14
CA ALA A 91 1.47 7.93 12.12
C ALA A 91 0.96 7.60 13.54
N LEU A 92 1.87 7.50 14.52
CA LEU A 92 1.53 7.16 15.90
C LEU A 92 0.73 8.26 16.60
N ARG A 93 0.88 9.53 16.19
CA ARG A 93 0.03 10.63 16.70
C ARG A 93 -1.46 10.41 16.45
N ILE A 94 -1.84 9.63 15.44
CA ILE A 94 -3.24 9.27 15.18
C ILE A 94 -3.76 8.27 16.23
N MET A 95 -2.88 7.41 16.78
CA MET A 95 -3.23 6.44 17.82
C MET A 95 -3.28 7.07 19.22
N ILE A 96 -2.51 8.13 19.44
CA ILE A 96 -2.53 8.91 20.67
C ILE A 96 -3.53 10.06 20.46
N ASP A 97 -4.83 9.79 20.53
CA ASP A 97 -5.84 10.86 20.53
C ASP A 97 -5.90 11.53 21.91
N PRO A 98 -5.42 12.78 22.08
CA PRO A 98 -5.50 13.48 23.35
C PRO A 98 -6.94 13.87 23.75
N ARG A 99 -7.94 13.73 22.86
CA ARG A 99 -9.35 14.00 23.16
C ARG A 99 -10.06 12.83 23.83
N ALA A 100 -9.47 11.63 23.83
CA ALA A 100 -10.01 10.48 24.56
C ALA A 100 -9.83 10.59 26.09
N GLN A 101 -9.12 11.60 26.58
CA GLN A 101 -8.86 11.85 28.01
C GLN A 101 -9.65 13.05 28.58
N SER A 102 -10.56 13.66 27.82
CA SER A 102 -11.43 14.75 28.29
C SER A 102 -12.86 14.30 28.55
#